data_AF-A0A0M3LG93-F1
#
_entry.id   AF-A0A0M3LG93-F1
#
_cell.length_a   1.000
_cell.length_b   1.000
_cell.length_c   1.000
_cell.angle_alpha   90.00
_cell.angle_beta   90.00
_cell.angle_gamma   90.00
#
_symmetry.space_group_name_H-M   'P 1'
#
loop_
_entity.id
_entity.type
_entity.pdbx_description
1 polymer ?
#
loop_
_entity_poly.entity_id
_entity_poly.type
_entity_poly.pdbx_seq_one_letter_code
_entity_poly.pdbx_strand_id
1 'polypeptide(L)'
;SIVCRLDSSGGAVQLPDTNISIHVPEEHVAPGDTQQISLKALLDPPLELNSDKCSTVSPVLEIKLSNMEVQSFLTLELKVSAELRSDIAQQSLVGIKCLRAEAKEGPYSLVPQTYMYGDVVQVKLDSLEPVMYIAMVAQGHNILSPATVWDYIYKKVTVGLYGPKHIHPSFKAVAAIFGHDCAPKTLLVTEVGQLVHNSAPVTLQLWGKQQFVLTRPQDLKICLFSNMTNYRVQDEDQGKVVRGFQLKLGKVSRLIFPISCQDSAQLSDFTLRLQVRDEGGAILSQYCVQTPQPAPKTGIKTTGPRRYLKKKEVPKIVLSPLAITCKYRTFQDRPVSSLKYGKLLKTVVRQSKNPYLLEYKKGDVMGLLSEEKIRLKGN
;
A
#
# COMPACT_ATOMS: atom_id res chain seq x y z
N SER A 1 -1.19 5.64 -4.23
CA SER A 1 -1.58 6.64 -5.24
C SER A 1 -1.30 8.01 -4.69
N ILE A 2 -1.20 9.01 -5.56
CA ILE A 2 -1.12 10.42 -5.22
C ILE A 2 -2.01 11.19 -6.18
N VAL A 3 -2.57 12.31 -5.71
CA VAL A 3 -3.29 13.28 -6.54
C VAL A 3 -2.64 14.63 -6.31
N CYS A 4 -2.26 15.30 -7.39
CA CYS A 4 -1.67 16.63 -7.36
C CYS A 4 -2.42 17.52 -8.33
N ARG A 5 -2.50 18.82 -8.02
CA ARG A 5 -3.05 19.86 -8.90
C ARG A 5 -1.94 20.85 -9.19
N LEU A 6 -1.70 21.09 -10.46
CA LEU A 6 -0.68 22.00 -10.97
C LEU A 6 -1.36 23.09 -11.80
N ASP A 7 -0.81 24.30 -11.79
CA ASP A 7 -1.25 25.41 -12.64
C ASP A 7 -0.34 25.53 -13.88
N SER A 8 -0.41 26.65 -14.58
CA SER A 8 0.39 26.92 -15.77
C SER A 8 1.90 27.00 -15.52
N SER A 9 2.38 27.05 -14.26
CA SER A 9 3.81 26.99 -13.93
C SER A 9 4.41 25.57 -14.06
N GLY A 10 3.59 24.56 -14.35
CA GLY A 10 4.06 23.19 -14.49
C GLY A 10 4.48 22.56 -13.16
N GLY A 11 5.45 21.65 -13.21
CA GLY A 11 6.03 21.01 -12.01
C GLY A 11 6.18 19.50 -12.16
N ALA A 12 6.18 18.78 -11.04
CA ALA A 12 6.32 17.32 -11.03
C ALA A 12 5.41 16.64 -10.01
N VAL A 13 4.90 15.48 -10.38
CA VAL A 13 4.11 14.59 -9.52
C VAL A 13 4.88 13.30 -9.32
N GLN A 14 5.34 13.06 -8.09
CA GLN A 14 6.08 11.85 -7.74
C GLN A 14 5.23 10.90 -6.89
N LEU A 15 5.22 9.62 -7.24
CA LEU A 15 4.60 8.60 -6.41
C LEU A 15 5.51 8.35 -5.17
N PRO A 16 5.01 8.52 -3.94
CA PRO A 16 5.84 8.45 -2.74
C PRO A 16 6.60 7.13 -2.59
N ASP A 17 7.85 7.22 -2.12
CA ASP A 17 8.72 6.06 -1.85
C ASP A 17 9.00 5.18 -3.08
N THR A 18 8.86 5.77 -4.26
CA THR A 18 9.18 5.13 -5.53
C THR A 18 9.98 6.08 -6.41
N ASN A 19 10.68 5.51 -7.38
CA ASN A 19 11.37 6.27 -8.43
C ASN A 19 10.44 6.41 -9.64
N ILE A 20 9.22 6.91 -9.43
CA ILE A 20 8.21 7.09 -10.48
C ILE A 20 7.68 8.52 -10.38
N SER A 21 7.91 9.31 -11.43
CA SER A 21 7.51 10.70 -11.48
C SER A 21 6.99 11.10 -12.85
N ILE A 22 6.03 12.02 -12.87
CA ILE A 22 5.54 12.69 -14.07
C ILE A 22 5.97 14.15 -13.98
N HIS A 23 6.72 14.61 -14.97
CA HIS A 23 7.06 16.01 -15.16
C HIS A 23 6.05 16.67 -16.11
N VAL A 24 5.56 17.83 -15.68
CA VAL A 24 4.59 18.67 -16.38
C VAL A 24 5.32 19.95 -16.80
N PRO A 25 5.41 20.24 -18.10
CA PRO A 25 6.05 21.47 -18.57
C PRO A 25 5.33 22.73 -18.09
N GLU A 26 6.06 23.85 -18.04
CA GLU A 26 5.44 25.18 -18.01
C GLU A 26 4.50 25.34 -19.22
N GLU A 27 3.44 26.13 -19.05
CA GLU A 27 2.41 26.41 -20.05
C GLU A 27 1.66 25.17 -20.57
N HIS A 28 1.72 24.05 -19.84
CA HIS A 28 0.96 22.84 -20.18
C HIS A 28 -0.56 23.09 -20.24
N VAL A 29 -1.05 23.98 -19.37
CA VAL A 29 -2.43 24.49 -19.35
C VAL A 29 -2.40 26.01 -19.45
N ALA A 30 -3.51 26.61 -19.91
CA ALA A 30 -3.61 28.05 -20.03
C ALA A 30 -3.53 28.76 -18.65
N PRO A 31 -3.08 30.03 -18.59
CA PRO A 31 -3.07 30.80 -17.36
C PRO A 31 -4.47 30.89 -16.74
N GLY A 32 -4.60 30.51 -15.46
CA GLY A 32 -5.87 30.46 -14.74
C GLY A 32 -6.51 29.06 -14.71
N ASP A 33 -6.08 28.15 -15.59
CA ASP A 33 -6.49 26.76 -15.57
C ASP A 33 -5.59 25.90 -14.67
N THR A 34 -6.06 24.69 -14.37
CA THR A 34 -5.29 23.72 -13.59
C THR A 34 -5.37 22.32 -14.18
N GLN A 35 -4.27 21.58 -14.07
CA GLN A 35 -4.19 20.16 -14.37
C GLN A 35 -4.17 19.39 -13.05
N GLN A 36 -5.20 18.58 -12.80
CA GLN A 36 -5.16 17.58 -11.74
C GLN A 36 -4.66 16.25 -12.32
N ILE A 37 -3.58 15.73 -11.74
CA ILE A 37 -2.98 14.46 -12.12
C ILE A 37 -3.12 13.48 -10.95
N SER A 38 -3.77 12.35 -11.19
CA SER A 38 -3.79 11.21 -10.27
C SER A 38 -2.87 10.12 -10.79
N LEU A 39 -1.89 9.74 -9.98
CA LEU A 39 -0.92 8.68 -10.29
C LEU A 39 -1.08 7.51 -9.31
N LYS A 40 -1.28 6.30 -9.84
CA LYS A 40 -1.45 5.08 -9.05
C LYS A 40 -0.69 3.91 -9.66
N ALA A 41 0.17 3.28 -8.87
CA ALA A 41 0.77 2.00 -9.21
C ALA A 41 -0.19 0.83 -8.91
N LEU A 42 -0.42 0.00 -9.92
CA LEU A 42 -1.09 -1.29 -9.84
C LEU A 42 0.00 -2.36 -9.79
N LEU A 43 -0.03 -3.16 -8.72
CA LEU A 43 1.05 -4.09 -8.41
C LEU A 43 0.96 -5.39 -9.23
N ASP A 44 -0.26 -5.78 -9.61
CA ASP A 44 -0.54 -6.96 -10.42
C ASP A 44 -0.77 -6.52 -11.87
N PRO A 45 0.13 -6.87 -12.82
CA PRO A 45 -0.03 -6.53 -14.22
C PRO A 45 -1.11 -7.40 -14.90
N PRO A 46 -1.75 -6.93 -15.98
CA PRO A 46 -2.52 -7.77 -16.88
C PRO A 46 -1.71 -8.96 -17.40
N LEU A 47 -2.38 -10.10 -17.59
CA LEU A 47 -1.72 -11.35 -17.99
C LEU A 47 -1.10 -11.24 -19.39
N GLU A 48 -1.70 -10.46 -20.29
CA GLU A 48 -1.20 -10.24 -21.66
C GLU A 48 0.19 -9.57 -21.71
N LEU A 49 0.59 -8.87 -20.65
CA LEU A 49 1.91 -8.23 -20.54
C LEU A 49 3.03 -9.20 -20.13
N ASN A 50 2.71 -10.49 -20.00
CA ASN A 50 3.65 -11.54 -19.61
C ASN A 50 3.46 -12.80 -20.46
N SER A 51 4.46 -13.11 -21.29
CA SER A 51 4.52 -14.27 -22.19
C SER A 51 5.97 -14.72 -22.38
N ASP A 52 6.22 -15.67 -23.27
CA ASP A 52 7.60 -16.06 -23.62
C ASP A 52 8.36 -14.92 -24.32
N LYS A 53 7.64 -13.96 -24.93
CA LYS A 53 8.21 -12.85 -25.68
C LYS A 53 8.16 -11.51 -24.95
N CYS A 54 7.48 -11.44 -23.81
CA CYS A 54 7.21 -10.20 -23.10
C CYS A 54 7.23 -10.44 -21.59
N SER A 55 7.85 -9.56 -20.81
CA SER A 55 7.72 -9.59 -19.35
C SER A 55 7.65 -8.19 -18.78
N THR A 56 6.73 -7.96 -17.85
CA THR A 56 6.61 -6.67 -17.18
C THR A 56 7.82 -6.43 -16.27
N VAL A 57 8.38 -5.23 -16.30
CA VAL A 57 9.58 -4.81 -15.55
C VAL A 57 9.35 -3.58 -14.66
N SER A 58 8.11 -3.07 -14.60
CA SER A 58 7.65 -2.00 -13.71
C SER A 58 6.27 -2.36 -13.14
N PRO A 59 5.74 -1.65 -12.12
CA PRO A 59 4.30 -1.67 -11.90
C PRO A 59 3.56 -1.11 -13.12
N VAL A 60 2.28 -1.47 -13.28
CA VAL A 60 1.40 -0.80 -14.24
C VAL A 60 0.91 0.49 -13.60
N LEU A 61 1.02 1.60 -14.31
CA LEU A 61 0.64 2.93 -13.83
C LEU A 61 -0.72 3.31 -14.39
N GLU A 62 -1.67 3.60 -13.51
CA GLU A 62 -2.90 4.31 -13.85
C GLU A 62 -2.63 5.81 -13.67
N ILE A 63 -2.75 6.55 -14.77
CA ILE A 63 -2.64 8.01 -14.81
C ILE A 63 -4.01 8.56 -15.17
N LYS A 64 -4.53 9.49 -14.36
CA LYS A 64 -5.77 10.22 -14.68
C LYS A 64 -5.52 11.71 -14.75
N LEU A 65 -6.09 12.33 -15.77
CA LEU A 65 -5.95 13.73 -16.11
C LEU A 65 -7.33 14.40 -16.03
N SER A 66 -7.43 15.58 -15.43
CA SER A 66 -8.70 16.29 -15.29
C SER A 66 -8.99 17.26 -16.44
N ASN A 67 -7.95 17.83 -17.05
CA ASN A 67 -8.06 18.74 -18.18
C ASN A 67 -7.38 18.10 -19.39
N MET A 68 -8.04 18.21 -20.55
CA MET A 68 -7.58 17.72 -21.85
C MET A 68 -7.27 18.86 -22.83
N GLU A 69 -7.61 20.09 -22.48
CA GLU A 69 -7.22 21.30 -23.19
C GLU A 69 -5.78 21.67 -22.81
N VAL A 70 -4.85 20.83 -23.26
CA VAL A 70 -3.43 20.91 -22.94
C VAL A 70 -2.62 21.37 -24.15
N GLN A 71 -1.50 22.04 -23.91
CA GLN A 71 -0.63 22.58 -24.97
C GLN A 71 0.66 21.77 -25.19
N SER A 72 0.96 20.83 -24.28
CA SER A 72 2.24 20.11 -24.28
C SER A 72 2.10 18.66 -23.82
N PHE A 73 3.16 17.88 -24.04
CA PHE A 73 3.27 16.49 -23.59
C PHE A 73 3.64 16.38 -22.12
N LEU A 74 3.38 15.22 -21.52
CA LEU A 74 3.91 14.89 -20.19
C LEU A 74 5.16 14.01 -20.31
N THR A 75 6.07 14.11 -19.35
CA THR A 75 7.25 13.23 -19.32
C THR A 75 7.17 12.30 -18.13
N LEU A 76 7.04 11.00 -18.37
CA LEU A 76 7.08 9.96 -17.35
C LEU A 76 8.53 9.49 -17.18
N GLU A 77 9.02 9.49 -15.96
CA GLU A 77 10.30 8.90 -15.59
C GLU A 77 10.07 7.77 -14.59
N LEU A 78 10.65 6.60 -14.85
CA LEU A 78 10.70 5.55 -13.85
C LEU A 78 11.91 4.62 -13.94
N LYS A 79 12.28 4.07 -12.79
CA LYS A 79 13.26 2.98 -12.69
C LYS A 79 12.62 1.62 -13.00
N VAL A 80 13.21 0.86 -13.92
CA VAL A 80 12.78 -0.50 -14.26
C VAL A 80 13.55 -1.55 -13.45
N SER A 81 12.93 -2.71 -13.24
CA SER A 81 13.49 -3.85 -12.50
C SER A 81 14.03 -4.93 -13.45
N ALA A 82 14.67 -4.51 -14.53
CA ALA A 82 15.37 -5.38 -15.45
C ALA A 82 16.53 -4.66 -16.12
N GLU A 83 17.58 -5.42 -16.43
CA GLU A 83 18.71 -4.97 -17.23
C GLU A 83 18.85 -5.92 -18.44
N LEU A 84 19.18 -5.36 -19.61
CA LEU A 84 19.48 -6.17 -20.79
C LEU A 84 20.86 -6.81 -20.64
N ARG A 85 21.00 -8.09 -21.03
CA ARG A 85 22.31 -8.73 -21.05
C ARG A 85 23.16 -8.12 -22.17
N SER A 86 24.39 -7.73 -21.84
CA SER A 86 25.26 -6.87 -22.65
C SER A 86 25.68 -7.48 -23.99
N ASP A 87 25.80 -8.80 -24.04
CA ASP A 87 26.09 -9.61 -25.23
C ASP A 87 24.95 -9.61 -26.25
N ILE A 88 23.70 -9.39 -25.80
CA ILE A 88 22.51 -9.52 -26.65
C ILE A 88 21.85 -8.17 -26.96
N ALA A 89 22.14 -7.13 -26.18
CA ALA A 89 21.75 -5.75 -26.51
C ALA A 89 22.24 -5.34 -27.91
N GLN A 90 23.40 -5.86 -28.35
CA GLN A 90 23.97 -5.61 -29.67
C GLN A 90 23.21 -6.30 -30.82
N GLN A 91 22.46 -7.37 -30.53
CA GLN A 91 21.69 -8.13 -31.53
C GLN A 91 20.22 -7.68 -31.62
N SER A 92 19.79 -6.66 -30.87
CA SER A 92 18.45 -6.05 -30.91
C SER A 92 17.26 -7.01 -30.78
N LEU A 93 17.45 -8.23 -30.26
CA LEU A 93 16.38 -9.24 -30.15
C LEU A 93 15.32 -8.87 -29.10
N VAL A 94 15.75 -8.24 -28.01
CA VAL A 94 14.93 -7.85 -26.86
C VAL A 94 15.28 -6.42 -26.47
N GLY A 95 14.27 -5.60 -26.19
CA GLY A 95 14.45 -4.25 -25.68
C GLY A 95 13.47 -3.94 -24.55
N ILE A 96 13.82 -2.94 -23.73
CA ILE A 96 12.89 -2.33 -22.78
C ILE A 96 12.00 -1.36 -23.56
N LYS A 97 10.68 -1.53 -23.45
CA LYS A 97 9.68 -0.75 -24.19
C LYS A 97 8.61 -0.22 -23.25
N CYS A 98 8.08 0.95 -23.58
CA CYS A 98 6.90 1.51 -22.94
C CYS A 98 5.65 1.12 -23.72
N LEU A 99 4.69 0.53 -23.03
CA LEU A 99 3.37 0.22 -23.57
C LEU A 99 2.29 1.08 -22.90
N ARG A 100 1.27 1.45 -23.67
CA ARG A 100 0.13 2.26 -23.22
C ARG A 100 -1.20 1.61 -23.62
N ALA A 101 -2.21 1.72 -22.77
CA ALA A 101 -3.59 1.36 -23.06
C ALA A 101 -4.57 2.38 -22.47
N GLU A 102 -5.79 2.43 -23.01
CA GLU A 102 -6.90 3.23 -22.46
C GLU A 102 -7.66 2.46 -21.37
N ALA A 103 -7.62 1.12 -21.40
CA ALA A 103 -8.21 0.24 -20.41
C ALA A 103 -7.13 -0.60 -19.71
N LYS A 104 -7.39 -0.95 -18.45
CA LYS A 104 -6.43 -1.70 -17.61
C LYS A 104 -5.99 -3.00 -18.25
N GLU A 105 -6.91 -3.72 -18.87
CA GLU A 105 -6.70 -5.03 -19.49
C GLU A 105 -6.38 -4.94 -21.00
N GLY A 106 -5.97 -3.76 -21.48
CA GLY A 106 -5.57 -3.55 -22.86
C GLY A 106 -6.70 -3.16 -23.82
N PRO A 107 -6.42 -3.13 -25.13
CA PRO A 107 -5.16 -3.52 -25.76
C PRO A 107 -4.03 -2.51 -25.50
N TYR A 108 -2.80 -3.01 -25.35
CA TYR A 108 -1.60 -2.19 -25.18
C TYR A 108 -0.88 -1.92 -26.51
N SER A 109 -0.53 -0.67 -26.75
CA SER A 109 0.23 -0.22 -27.92
C SER A 109 1.58 0.38 -27.51
N LEU A 110 2.56 0.36 -28.43
CA LEU A 110 3.90 0.86 -28.18
C LEU A 110 3.93 2.39 -28.15
N VAL A 111 4.61 2.96 -27.15
CA VAL A 111 4.93 4.39 -27.12
C VAL A 111 6.30 4.59 -27.79
N PRO A 112 6.38 5.33 -28.91
CA PRO A 112 7.60 5.40 -29.72
C PRO A 112 8.73 6.19 -29.04
N GLN A 113 8.39 7.23 -28.28
CA GLN A 113 9.35 8.16 -27.71
C GLN A 113 9.79 7.72 -26.30
N THR A 114 10.59 6.65 -26.28
CA THR A 114 11.15 6.07 -25.06
C THR A 114 12.67 6.22 -25.07
N TYR A 115 13.23 6.84 -24.04
CA TYR A 115 14.66 6.95 -23.81
C TYR A 115 15.05 6.18 -22.55
N MET A 116 16.19 5.50 -22.56
CA MET A 116 16.66 4.71 -21.43
C MET A 116 18.11 5.10 -21.11
N TYR A 117 18.37 5.38 -19.83
CA TYR A 117 19.70 5.66 -19.31
C TYR A 117 19.92 4.85 -18.03
N GLY A 118 20.84 3.89 -18.07
CA GLY A 118 20.99 2.91 -17.00
C GLY A 118 19.72 2.09 -16.82
N ASP A 119 19.16 2.09 -15.62
CA ASP A 119 17.88 1.44 -15.30
C ASP A 119 16.70 2.43 -15.19
N VAL A 120 16.90 3.67 -15.63
CA VAL A 120 15.85 4.70 -15.69
C VAL A 120 15.34 4.83 -17.12
N VAL A 121 14.03 4.80 -17.27
CA VAL A 121 13.31 4.99 -18.53
C VAL A 121 12.54 6.30 -18.45
N GLN A 122 12.75 7.15 -19.45
CA GLN A 122 12.02 8.39 -19.66
C GLN A 122 11.15 8.27 -20.90
N VAL A 123 9.88 8.64 -20.77
CA VAL A 123 8.88 8.48 -21.83
C VAL A 123 8.13 9.78 -22.01
N LYS A 124 8.02 10.20 -23.27
CA LYS A 124 7.18 11.31 -23.66
C LYS A 124 5.76 10.81 -23.98
N LEU A 125 4.78 11.37 -23.29
CA LEU A 125 3.35 11.08 -23.42
C LEU A 125 2.68 12.23 -24.17
N ASP A 126 2.49 12.06 -25.47
CA ASP A 126 1.98 13.09 -26.38
C ASP A 126 0.47 13.00 -26.62
N SER A 127 -0.06 11.79 -26.82
CA SER A 127 -1.49 11.55 -26.97
C SER A 127 -2.12 11.29 -25.61
N LEU A 128 -2.35 12.37 -24.85
CA LEU A 128 -2.95 12.29 -23.52
C LEU A 128 -4.43 11.89 -23.60
N GLU A 129 -4.89 11.14 -22.60
CA GLU A 129 -6.30 10.76 -22.42
C GLU A 129 -6.71 10.95 -20.95
N PRO A 130 -8.01 11.08 -20.64
CA PRO A 130 -8.50 11.25 -19.26
C PRO A 130 -8.03 10.14 -18.31
N VAL A 131 -7.88 8.91 -18.84
CA VAL A 131 -7.32 7.77 -18.13
C VAL A 131 -6.38 7.02 -19.08
N MET A 132 -5.16 6.75 -18.61
CA MET A 132 -4.18 5.94 -19.34
C MET A 132 -3.57 4.90 -18.41
N TYR A 133 -3.24 3.75 -18.98
CA TYR A 133 -2.50 2.69 -18.32
C TYR A 133 -1.16 2.54 -19.01
N ILE A 134 -0.07 2.60 -18.24
CA ILE A 134 1.30 2.55 -18.78
C ILE A 134 2.07 1.42 -18.11
N ALA A 135 2.81 0.64 -18.89
CA ALA A 135 3.65 -0.44 -18.40
C ALA A 135 5.01 -0.45 -19.12
N MET A 136 6.08 -0.64 -18.36
CA MET A 136 7.39 -0.96 -18.93
C MET A 136 7.52 -2.47 -19.04
N VAL A 137 7.92 -2.93 -20.22
CA VAL A 137 8.11 -4.35 -20.51
C VAL A 137 9.47 -4.59 -21.14
N ALA A 138 10.09 -5.73 -20.84
CA ALA A 138 11.08 -6.31 -21.72
C ALA A 138 10.32 -7.08 -22.81
N GLN A 139 10.57 -6.78 -24.08
CA GLN A 139 9.85 -7.42 -25.19
C GLN A 139 10.78 -7.71 -26.37
N GLY A 140 10.67 -8.92 -26.91
CA GLY A 140 11.38 -9.35 -28.13
C GLY A 140 10.43 -9.96 -29.16
N HIS A 141 10.66 -9.68 -30.44
CA HIS A 141 9.74 -10.11 -31.52
C HIS A 141 10.15 -11.46 -32.11
N ASN A 142 11.47 -11.70 -32.20
CA ASN A 142 12.08 -12.86 -32.87
C ASN A 142 12.73 -13.85 -31.89
N ILE A 143 12.16 -13.99 -30.69
CA ILE A 143 12.62 -15.02 -29.76
C ILE A 143 12.13 -16.38 -30.26
N LEU A 144 13.06 -17.30 -30.55
CA LEU A 144 12.81 -18.66 -30.99
C LEU A 144 12.69 -19.60 -29.79
N SER A 145 11.69 -20.48 -29.81
CA SER A 145 11.52 -21.54 -28.82
C SER A 145 12.75 -22.48 -28.85
N PRO A 146 13.29 -22.94 -27.69
CA PRO A 146 12.71 -22.85 -26.34
C PRO A 146 13.12 -21.60 -25.54
N ALA A 147 13.82 -20.63 -26.15
CA ALA A 147 14.21 -19.42 -25.45
C ALA A 147 13.01 -18.52 -25.14
N THR A 148 13.14 -17.73 -24.08
CA THR A 148 12.16 -16.76 -23.61
C THR A 148 12.84 -15.43 -23.33
N VAL A 149 12.06 -14.36 -23.16
CA VAL A 149 12.56 -13.03 -22.81
C VAL A 149 13.44 -13.02 -21.56
N TRP A 150 13.25 -13.96 -20.63
CA TRP A 150 14.04 -14.10 -19.41
C TRP A 150 15.50 -14.48 -19.68
N ASP A 151 15.78 -15.17 -20.79
CA ASP A 151 17.14 -15.53 -21.19
C ASP A 151 17.96 -14.31 -21.64
N TYR A 152 17.28 -13.20 -21.94
CA TYR A 152 17.88 -11.97 -22.47
C TYR A 152 17.96 -10.83 -21.44
N ILE A 153 17.39 -11.03 -20.26
CA ILE A 153 17.36 -10.01 -19.20
C ILE A 153 17.90 -10.54 -17.87
N TYR A 154 18.41 -9.63 -17.05
CA TYR A 154 18.56 -9.82 -15.62
C TYR A 154 17.36 -9.20 -14.93
N LYS A 155 16.37 -10.03 -14.56
CA LYS A 155 15.14 -9.55 -13.92
C LYS A 155 15.35 -9.44 -12.41
N LYS A 156 15.16 -8.24 -11.88
CA LYS A 156 15.21 -7.99 -10.45
C LYS A 156 13.82 -8.24 -9.83
N VAL A 157 13.80 -9.01 -8.75
CA VAL A 157 12.60 -9.31 -7.96
C VAL A 157 12.76 -8.74 -6.57
N THR A 158 11.69 -8.18 -6.03
CA THR A 158 11.69 -7.54 -4.70
C THR A 158 10.86 -8.37 -3.75
N VAL A 159 11.41 -8.71 -2.59
CA VAL A 159 10.65 -9.30 -1.48
C VAL A 159 10.48 -8.24 -0.41
N GLY A 160 9.24 -7.91 -0.09
CA GLY A 160 8.88 -7.06 1.04
C GLY A 160 8.31 -7.89 2.18
N LEU A 161 8.77 -7.66 3.40
CA LEU A 161 8.22 -8.26 4.60
C LEU A 161 7.33 -7.23 5.30
N TYR A 162 6.07 -7.60 5.49
CA TYR A 162 5.02 -6.78 6.06
C TYR A 162 4.56 -7.34 7.39
N GLY A 163 4.18 -6.48 8.32
CA GLY A 163 3.57 -6.90 9.58
C GLY A 163 2.76 -5.79 10.24
N PRO A 164 2.17 -6.03 11.41
CA PRO A 164 1.41 -5.00 12.12
C PRO A 164 2.30 -3.80 12.49
N LYS A 165 1.68 -2.65 12.74
CA LYS A 165 2.38 -1.44 13.23
C LYS A 165 3.04 -1.66 14.59
N HIS A 166 2.46 -2.53 15.42
CA HIS A 166 2.96 -2.91 16.73
C HIS A 166 2.92 -4.42 16.87
N ILE A 167 3.91 -5.00 17.55
CA ILE A 167 3.90 -6.44 17.82
C ILE A 167 2.86 -6.79 18.89
N HIS A 168 2.25 -7.95 18.70
CA HIS A 168 1.23 -8.53 19.59
C HIS A 168 1.68 -9.94 20.02
N PRO A 169 1.07 -10.55 21.06
CA PRO A 169 1.37 -11.94 21.42
C PRO A 169 1.13 -12.95 20.29
N SER A 170 0.18 -12.66 19.39
CA SER A 170 -0.04 -13.42 18.17
C SER A 170 -0.37 -12.47 17.05
N PHE A 171 0.33 -12.61 15.92
CA PHE A 171 0.13 -11.77 14.75
C PHE A 171 0.55 -12.52 13.48
N LYS A 172 0.28 -11.91 12.32
CA LYS A 172 0.66 -12.42 11.02
C LYS A 172 1.67 -11.45 10.40
N ALA A 173 2.79 -11.99 9.92
CA ALA A 173 3.65 -11.32 8.98
C ALA A 173 3.32 -11.79 7.56
N VAL A 174 3.60 -10.98 6.54
CA VAL A 174 3.35 -11.32 5.14
C VAL A 174 4.60 -11.02 4.33
N ALA A 175 5.17 -12.05 3.72
CA ALA A 175 6.18 -11.86 2.68
C ALA A 175 5.46 -11.67 1.34
N ALA A 176 5.62 -10.48 0.74
CA ALA A 176 5.09 -10.18 -0.58
C ALA A 176 6.23 -10.11 -1.61
N ILE A 177 6.05 -10.77 -2.74
CA ILE A 177 7.04 -10.83 -3.81
C ILE A 177 6.51 -10.05 -5.02
N PHE A 178 7.33 -9.11 -5.50
CA PHE A 178 7.00 -8.20 -6.59
C PHE A 178 7.99 -8.39 -7.73
N GLY A 179 7.49 -8.42 -8.97
CA GLY A 179 8.33 -8.41 -10.19
C GLY A 179 8.94 -7.03 -10.51
N HIS A 180 8.86 -6.09 -9.57
CA HIS A 180 9.32 -4.71 -9.69
C HIS A 180 9.68 -4.12 -8.31
N ASP A 181 10.31 -2.94 -8.26
CA ASP A 181 10.71 -2.29 -6.98
C ASP A 181 9.61 -1.47 -6.27
N CYS A 182 8.41 -1.38 -6.85
CA CYS A 182 7.27 -0.71 -6.22
C CYS A 182 6.62 -1.56 -5.10
N ALA A 183 7.27 -1.63 -3.93
CA ALA A 183 6.70 -2.22 -2.72
C ALA A 183 6.00 -1.13 -1.89
N PRO A 184 4.67 -1.15 -1.74
CA PRO A 184 3.94 -0.10 -1.02
C PRO A 184 4.29 -0.09 0.47
N LYS A 185 4.23 1.08 1.13
CA LYS A 185 4.40 1.22 2.60
C LYS A 185 3.37 0.43 3.39
N THR A 186 2.17 0.31 2.86
CA THR A 186 1.07 -0.43 3.47
C THR A 186 0.53 -1.48 2.51
N LEU A 187 0.25 -2.66 3.05
CA LEU A 187 -0.36 -3.75 2.30
C LEU A 187 -1.69 -4.11 2.95
N LEU A 188 -2.76 -4.02 2.17
CA LEU A 188 -4.06 -4.55 2.57
C LEU A 188 -4.06 -6.03 2.25
N VAL A 189 -4.22 -6.85 3.29
CA VAL A 189 -4.32 -8.29 3.14
C VAL A 189 -5.71 -8.69 3.57
N THR A 190 -6.54 -9.06 2.60
CA THR A 190 -7.71 -9.91 2.82
C THR A 190 -7.20 -11.34 3.00
N GLU A 191 -7.76 -12.10 3.94
CA GLU A 191 -7.29 -13.47 4.19
C GLU A 191 -7.50 -14.33 2.94
N VAL A 192 -6.44 -14.53 2.15
CA VAL A 192 -6.44 -15.44 1.01
C VAL A 192 -6.15 -16.85 1.53
N GLY A 193 -7.22 -17.56 1.87
CA GLY A 193 -7.16 -18.96 2.29
C GLY A 193 -8.34 -19.37 3.19
N GLN A 194 -9.28 -20.10 2.60
CA GLN A 194 -10.43 -20.79 3.21
C GLN A 194 -11.43 -19.96 4.06
N LEU A 195 -12.63 -19.76 3.49
CA LEU A 195 -13.93 -19.93 4.18
C LEU A 195 -14.21 -19.11 5.47
N VAL A 196 -13.56 -17.96 5.70
CA VAL A 196 -14.02 -17.00 6.71
C VAL A 196 -14.49 -15.72 6.00
N HIS A 197 -15.76 -15.71 5.61
CA HIS A 197 -16.42 -14.64 4.85
C HIS A 197 -16.56 -13.28 5.57
N ASN A 198 -15.85 -13.01 6.68
CA ASN A 198 -16.14 -11.85 7.54
C ASN A 198 -14.93 -11.19 8.25
N SER A 199 -13.67 -11.48 7.88
CA SER A 199 -12.54 -10.76 8.48
C SER A 199 -12.31 -9.41 7.78
N ALA A 200 -12.32 -8.32 8.56
CA ALA A 200 -11.98 -7.00 8.05
C ALA A 200 -10.52 -7.00 7.53
N PRO A 201 -10.23 -6.33 6.40
CA PRO A 201 -8.88 -6.29 5.85
C PRO A 201 -7.90 -5.71 6.87
N VAL A 202 -6.81 -6.44 7.14
CA VAL A 202 -5.76 -5.97 8.03
C VAL A 202 -4.78 -5.13 7.23
N THR A 203 -4.51 -3.92 7.69
CA THR A 203 -3.48 -3.06 7.11
C THR A 203 -2.14 -3.41 7.75
N LEU A 204 -1.22 -3.95 6.94
CA LEU A 204 0.14 -4.24 7.36
C LEU A 204 1.09 -3.14 6.88
N GLN A 205 2.15 -2.89 7.63
CA GLN A 205 3.22 -1.96 7.30
C GLN A 205 4.45 -2.72 6.79
N LEU A 206 5.14 -2.14 5.81
CA LEU A 206 6.41 -2.65 5.33
C LEU A 206 7.47 -2.51 6.44
N TRP A 207 8.03 -3.64 6.89
CA TRP A 207 9.13 -3.67 7.86
C TRP A 207 10.50 -3.63 7.18
N GLY A 208 10.62 -4.22 5.99
CA GLY A 208 11.81 -4.11 5.17
C GLY A 208 11.65 -4.84 3.84
N LYS A 209 12.44 -4.45 2.85
CA LYS A 209 12.45 -5.07 1.53
C LYS A 209 13.88 -5.34 1.06
N GLN A 210 14.04 -6.35 0.23
CA GLN A 210 15.31 -6.66 -0.44
C GLN A 210 15.03 -7.00 -1.90
N GLN A 211 15.89 -6.52 -2.79
CA GLN A 211 15.88 -6.85 -4.20
C GLN A 211 17.01 -7.85 -4.51
N PHE A 212 16.76 -8.76 -5.43
CA PHE A 212 17.74 -9.72 -5.93
C PHE A 212 17.45 -10.09 -7.39
N VAL A 213 18.43 -10.62 -8.10
CA VAL A 213 18.30 -10.96 -9.52
C VAL A 213 17.87 -12.41 -9.69
N LEU A 214 16.93 -12.65 -10.59
CA LEU A 214 16.58 -13.97 -11.12
C LEU A 214 16.95 -14.04 -12.59
N THR A 215 17.63 -15.13 -12.96
CA THR A 215 18.04 -15.41 -14.34
C THR A 215 16.94 -16.11 -15.15
N ARG A 216 15.97 -16.74 -14.49
CA ARG A 216 14.84 -17.44 -15.08
C ARG A 216 13.65 -17.49 -14.12
N PRO A 217 12.41 -17.70 -14.60
CA PRO A 217 11.30 -18.08 -13.74
C PRO A 217 11.55 -19.48 -13.17
N GLN A 218 11.53 -19.61 -11.84
CA GLN A 218 11.72 -20.89 -11.13
C GLN A 218 10.92 -20.88 -9.82
N ASP A 219 10.65 -22.05 -9.23
CA ASP A 219 10.01 -22.07 -7.92
C ASP A 219 10.95 -21.47 -6.87
N LEU A 220 10.38 -20.69 -5.95
CA LEU A 220 11.09 -20.07 -4.84
C LEU A 220 10.51 -20.55 -3.54
N LYS A 221 11.37 -20.99 -2.62
CA LYS A 221 11.00 -21.31 -1.24
C LYS A 221 11.35 -20.13 -0.34
N ILE A 222 10.33 -19.56 0.29
CA ILE A 222 10.45 -18.45 1.23
C ILE A 222 10.40 -18.99 2.65
N CYS A 223 11.47 -18.76 3.41
CA CYS A 223 11.57 -19.13 4.81
C CYS A 223 11.68 -17.87 5.67
N LEU A 224 11.07 -17.91 6.86
CA LEU A 224 11.08 -16.81 7.80
C LEU A 224 11.47 -17.35 9.18
N PHE A 225 12.54 -16.79 9.74
CA PHE A 225 13.13 -17.25 10.99
C PHE A 225 13.12 -16.15 12.04
N SER A 226 12.89 -16.53 13.30
CA SER A 226 13.04 -15.65 14.45
C SER A 226 14.43 -15.82 15.06
N ASN A 227 15.12 -14.73 15.39
CA ASN A 227 16.36 -14.81 16.17
C ASN A 227 16.14 -14.99 17.68
N MET A 228 14.89 -14.88 18.15
CA MET A 228 14.53 -15.00 19.56
C MET A 228 13.65 -16.23 19.79
N THR A 229 13.99 -17.02 20.81
CA THR A 229 13.26 -18.24 21.19
C THR A 229 11.86 -17.97 21.72
N ASN A 230 11.61 -16.77 22.26
CA ASN A 230 10.29 -16.35 22.74
C ASN A 230 9.29 -16.20 21.58
N TYR A 231 9.74 -16.00 20.35
CA TYR A 231 8.88 -15.87 19.18
C TYR A 231 9.02 -17.08 18.28
N ARG A 232 7.89 -17.73 17.98
CA ARG A 232 7.83 -18.89 17.08
C ARG A 232 7.14 -18.49 15.79
N VAL A 233 7.81 -18.72 14.67
CA VAL A 233 7.19 -18.65 13.34
C VAL A 233 6.60 -20.02 13.03
N GLN A 234 5.32 -20.05 12.65
CA GLN A 234 4.70 -21.30 12.22
C GLN A 234 5.31 -21.74 10.89
N ASP A 235 5.66 -23.02 10.77
CA ASP A 235 6.26 -23.64 9.58
C ASP A 235 7.65 -23.07 9.20
N GLU A 236 8.42 -22.59 10.19
CA GLU A 236 9.75 -21.97 10.05
C GLU A 236 10.68 -22.75 9.10
N ASP A 237 10.76 -24.09 9.25
CA ASP A 237 11.63 -24.95 8.44
C ASP A 237 11.02 -25.39 7.09
N GLN A 238 9.69 -25.52 7.03
CA GLN A 238 9.01 -26.00 5.83
C GLN A 238 8.98 -24.92 4.74
N GLY A 239 8.98 -23.64 5.14
CA GLY A 239 8.89 -22.51 4.22
C GLY A 239 7.62 -22.54 3.37
N LYS A 240 7.44 -21.52 2.53
CA LYS A 240 6.29 -21.40 1.62
C LYS A 240 6.77 -21.24 0.19
N VAL A 241 6.15 -21.97 -0.73
CA VAL A 241 6.58 -22.01 -2.14
C VAL A 241 5.79 -21.01 -2.98
N VAL A 242 6.50 -20.23 -3.78
CA VAL A 242 5.95 -19.46 -4.89
C VAL A 242 6.39 -20.12 -6.17
N ARG A 243 5.41 -20.44 -7.03
CA ARG A 243 5.68 -21.19 -8.24
C ARG A 243 6.28 -20.30 -9.32
N GLY A 244 7.21 -20.83 -10.11
CA GLY A 244 7.88 -20.12 -11.19
C GLY A 244 6.88 -19.56 -12.21
N PHE A 245 5.76 -20.26 -12.45
CA PHE A 245 4.70 -19.74 -13.32
C PHE A 245 4.06 -18.46 -12.75
N GLN A 246 3.90 -18.32 -11.43
CA GLN A 246 3.33 -17.11 -10.82
C GLN A 246 4.27 -15.92 -11.01
N LEU A 247 5.58 -16.15 -10.89
CA LEU A 247 6.62 -15.15 -11.16
C LEU A 247 6.66 -14.78 -12.65
N LYS A 248 6.51 -15.76 -13.53
CA LYS A 248 6.46 -15.55 -14.98
C LYS A 248 5.28 -14.65 -15.37
N LEU A 249 4.13 -14.83 -14.74
CA LEU A 249 2.94 -13.98 -14.93
C LEU A 249 3.06 -12.59 -14.29
N GLY A 250 4.13 -12.30 -13.56
CA GLY A 250 4.32 -11.01 -12.87
C GLY A 250 3.37 -10.79 -11.68
N LYS A 251 2.63 -11.81 -11.25
CA LYS A 251 1.64 -11.71 -10.16
C LYS A 251 2.34 -11.51 -8.81
N VAL A 252 1.77 -10.65 -7.97
CA VAL A 252 2.24 -10.45 -6.61
C VAL A 252 1.82 -11.63 -5.74
N SER A 253 2.80 -12.40 -5.31
CA SER A 253 2.60 -13.49 -4.35
C SER A 253 2.65 -12.95 -2.93
N ARG A 254 1.68 -13.33 -2.10
CA ARG A 254 1.56 -12.90 -0.70
C ARG A 254 1.52 -14.13 0.19
N LEU A 255 2.56 -14.34 0.98
CA LEU A 255 2.75 -15.51 1.83
C LEU A 255 2.58 -15.11 3.30
N ILE A 256 1.57 -15.65 3.95
CA ILE A 256 1.24 -15.34 5.35
C ILE A 256 2.04 -16.24 6.28
N PHE A 257 2.80 -15.67 7.21
CA PHE A 257 3.53 -16.36 8.28
C PHE A 257 2.92 -15.98 9.64
N PRO A 258 2.16 -16.90 10.27
CA PRO A 258 1.73 -16.73 11.65
C PRO A 258 2.92 -16.72 12.61
N ILE A 259 2.91 -15.79 13.56
CA ILE A 259 3.94 -15.63 14.59
C ILE A 259 3.25 -15.58 15.96
N SER A 260 3.78 -16.33 16.91
CA SER A 260 3.30 -16.37 18.30
C SER A 260 4.44 -16.16 19.29
N CYS A 261 4.17 -15.35 20.31
CA CYS A 261 5.01 -15.17 21.48
C CYS A 261 4.67 -16.23 22.53
N GLN A 262 5.66 -16.91 23.09
CA GLN A 262 5.46 -17.94 24.13
C GLN A 262 5.10 -17.30 25.47
N ASP A 263 5.84 -16.26 25.88
CA ASP A 263 5.56 -15.47 27.07
C ASP A 263 5.09 -14.05 26.69
N SER A 264 3.78 -13.82 26.78
CA SER A 264 3.16 -12.52 26.49
C SER A 264 3.55 -11.40 27.46
N ALA A 265 4.11 -11.73 28.64
CA ALA A 265 4.58 -10.72 29.59
C ALA A 265 5.88 -10.05 29.11
N GLN A 266 6.67 -10.75 28.29
CA GLN A 266 7.99 -10.35 27.78
C GLN A 266 7.98 -9.93 26.31
N LEU A 267 6.92 -9.26 25.87
CA LEU A 267 6.86 -8.68 24.54
C LEU A 267 7.96 -7.64 24.34
N SER A 268 8.81 -7.85 23.34
CA SER A 268 9.91 -6.96 22.94
C SER A 268 10.12 -7.05 21.43
N ASP A 269 10.68 -6.01 20.83
CA ASP A 269 11.08 -6.09 19.43
C ASP A 269 12.17 -7.16 19.26
N PHE A 270 12.16 -7.80 18.10
CA PHE A 270 13.10 -8.86 17.75
C PHE A 270 13.47 -8.77 16.27
N THR A 271 14.40 -9.60 15.82
CA THR A 271 14.84 -9.60 14.43
C THR A 271 14.27 -10.82 13.71
N LEU A 272 13.65 -10.56 12.56
CA LEU A 272 13.22 -11.59 11.64
C LEU A 272 14.22 -11.71 10.50
N ARG A 273 14.61 -12.93 10.16
CA ARG A 273 15.42 -13.23 8.98
C ARG A 273 14.53 -13.85 7.91
N LEU A 274 14.45 -13.20 6.76
CA LEU A 274 13.82 -13.75 5.57
C LEU A 274 14.89 -14.37 4.68
N GLN A 275 14.67 -15.61 4.22
CA GLN A 275 15.52 -16.27 3.23
C GLN A 275 14.69 -16.69 2.02
N VAL A 276 15.23 -16.41 0.84
CA VAL A 276 14.72 -16.88 -0.45
C VAL A 276 15.66 -17.98 -0.92
N ARG A 277 15.11 -19.17 -1.16
CA ARG A 277 15.85 -20.33 -1.66
C ARG A 277 15.30 -20.76 -3.01
N ASP A 278 16.16 -21.36 -3.83
CA ASP A 278 15.75 -22.06 -5.05
C ASP A 278 15.21 -23.47 -4.74
N GLU A 279 14.87 -24.22 -5.80
CA GLU A 279 14.42 -25.61 -5.73
C GLU A 279 15.47 -26.56 -5.15
N GLY A 280 16.76 -26.27 -5.36
CA GLY A 280 17.89 -27.02 -4.82
C GLY A 280 18.23 -26.69 -3.36
N GLY A 281 17.55 -25.71 -2.77
CA GLY A 281 17.78 -25.24 -1.40
C GLY A 281 18.91 -24.21 -1.26
N ALA A 282 19.54 -23.78 -2.36
CA ALA A 282 20.55 -22.74 -2.35
C ALA A 282 19.91 -21.38 -2.01
N ILE A 283 20.58 -20.58 -1.19
CA ILE A 283 20.10 -19.26 -0.78
C ILE A 283 20.37 -18.27 -1.91
N LEU A 284 19.31 -17.77 -2.53
CA LEU A 284 19.37 -16.74 -3.57
C LEU A 284 19.45 -15.33 -2.98
N SER A 285 18.79 -15.12 -1.85
CA SER A 285 18.78 -13.83 -1.14
C SER A 285 18.40 -14.02 0.32
N GLN A 286 18.96 -13.19 1.20
CA GLN A 286 18.57 -13.15 2.60
C GLN A 286 18.74 -11.75 3.18
N TYR A 287 17.86 -11.38 4.09
CA TYR A 287 17.98 -10.13 4.83
C TYR A 287 17.30 -10.24 6.19
N CYS A 288 17.67 -9.34 7.10
CA CYS A 288 17.10 -9.25 8.44
C CYS A 288 16.32 -7.94 8.58
N VAL A 289 15.23 -7.97 9.34
CA VAL A 289 14.45 -6.77 9.70
C VAL A 289 14.21 -6.75 11.20
N GLN A 290 14.30 -5.56 11.81
CA GLN A 290 13.86 -5.33 13.18
C GLN A 290 12.34 -5.16 13.18
N THR A 291 11.62 -5.92 14.00
CA THR A 291 10.17 -5.72 14.17
C THR A 291 9.88 -4.41 14.92
N PRO A 292 8.69 -3.81 14.78
CA PRO A 292 8.31 -2.65 15.56
C PRO A 292 8.17 -2.99 17.05
N GLN A 293 8.24 -1.96 17.88
CA GLN A 293 8.03 -2.07 19.32
C GLN A 293 6.58 -2.53 19.65
N PRO A 294 6.38 -3.22 20.80
CA PRO A 294 5.05 -3.50 21.31
C PRO A 294 4.21 -2.23 21.46
N ALA A 295 2.89 -2.37 21.41
CA ALA A 295 2.03 -1.26 21.74
C ALA A 295 2.34 -0.77 23.17
N PRO A 296 2.53 0.53 23.40
CA PRO A 296 2.85 1.03 24.72
C PRO A 296 1.76 0.62 25.71
N LYS A 297 2.16 0.04 26.85
CA LYS A 297 1.23 -0.34 27.92
C LYS A 297 0.53 0.93 28.42
N THR A 298 -0.70 1.17 28.00
CA THR A 298 -1.56 2.24 28.55
C THR A 298 -1.86 1.89 30.00
N GLY A 299 -0.98 2.28 30.92
CA GLY A 299 -1.08 1.86 32.31
C GLY A 299 0.07 2.30 33.22
N ILE A 300 1.22 2.70 32.69
CA ILE A 300 2.22 3.39 33.52
C ILE A 300 1.78 4.85 33.63
N LYS A 301 1.01 5.14 34.67
CA LYS A 301 0.96 6.49 35.23
C LYS A 301 2.41 6.86 35.52
N THR A 302 3.01 7.70 34.68
CA THR A 302 4.22 8.42 35.04
C THR A 302 3.96 9.07 36.41
N THR A 303 4.59 8.56 37.45
CA THR A 303 4.68 9.18 38.79
C THR A 303 5.63 10.38 38.80
N GLY A 304 5.85 11.00 37.63
CA GLY A 304 6.40 12.34 37.55
C GLY A 304 5.27 13.35 37.78
N PRO A 305 5.54 14.50 38.44
CA PRO A 305 4.54 15.55 38.56
C PRO A 305 4.16 15.98 37.14
N ARG A 306 2.98 15.58 36.68
CA ARG A 306 2.37 16.11 35.47
C ARG A 306 2.15 17.60 35.73
N ARG A 307 3.11 18.43 35.35
CA ARG A 307 2.81 19.80 34.94
C ARG A 307 1.95 19.68 33.69
N TYR A 308 0.65 19.56 33.91
CA TYR A 308 -0.34 20.05 32.97
C TYR A 308 0.01 21.53 32.76
N LEU A 309 0.82 21.82 31.74
CA LEU A 309 0.74 23.10 31.06
C LEU A 309 -0.61 23.08 30.33
N LYS A 310 -1.69 23.31 31.10
CA LYS A 310 -2.79 24.12 30.58
C LYS A 310 -2.12 25.40 30.14
N LYS A 311 -1.84 25.52 28.85
CA LYS A 311 -1.66 26.81 28.21
C LYS A 311 -2.99 27.52 28.46
N LYS A 312 -3.07 28.27 29.56
CA LYS A 312 -4.03 29.36 29.69
C LYS A 312 -3.60 30.32 28.58
N GLU A 313 -4.20 30.15 27.40
CA GLU A 313 -4.32 31.29 26.52
C GLU A 313 -5.04 32.35 27.34
N VAL A 314 -4.26 33.35 27.74
CA VAL A 314 -4.79 34.61 28.25
C VAL A 314 -5.45 35.25 27.04
N PRO A 315 -6.78 35.40 26.99
CA PRO A 315 -7.34 36.33 26.04
C PRO A 315 -6.97 37.71 26.59
N LYS A 316 -5.91 38.31 26.02
CA LYS A 316 -5.82 39.76 25.96
C LYS A 316 -6.97 40.21 25.07
N ILE A 317 -8.14 40.36 25.67
CA ILE A 317 -9.18 41.22 25.14
C ILE A 317 -9.57 42.11 26.31
N VAL A 318 -9.07 43.35 26.25
CA VAL A 318 -9.56 44.44 27.08
C VAL A 318 -10.97 44.73 26.58
N LEU A 319 -11.97 44.28 27.32
CA LEU A 319 -13.35 44.73 27.15
C LEU A 319 -13.74 45.54 28.38
N SER A 320 -14.35 46.69 28.11
CA SER A 320 -14.69 47.78 29.02
C SER A 320 -15.57 47.36 30.22
N PRO A 321 -15.68 48.19 31.27
CA PRO A 321 -16.36 47.86 32.53
C PRO A 321 -17.90 47.65 32.43
N LEU A 322 -18.46 47.55 31.23
CA LEU A 322 -19.90 47.48 30.96
C LEU A 322 -20.36 46.12 30.40
N ALA A 323 -19.49 45.10 30.35
CA ALA A 323 -19.91 43.76 29.94
C ALA A 323 -20.64 43.04 31.09
N ILE A 324 -21.96 42.98 30.94
CA ILE A 324 -22.95 42.32 31.80
C ILE A 324 -22.52 40.89 32.15
N THR A 325 -22.61 40.53 33.44
CA THR A 325 -22.35 39.18 33.94
C THR A 325 -23.35 38.18 33.35
N CYS A 326 -22.91 37.32 32.42
CA CYS A 326 -23.72 36.19 31.98
C CYS A 326 -23.89 35.19 33.14
N LYS A 327 -25.08 35.16 33.74
CA LYS A 327 -25.52 34.11 34.67
C LYS A 327 -25.61 32.78 33.90
N TYR A 328 -24.85 31.77 34.31
CA TYR A 328 -24.99 30.41 33.79
C TYR A 328 -26.33 29.79 34.24
N ARG A 329 -27.05 29.15 33.31
CA ARG A 329 -28.36 28.51 33.59
C ARG A 329 -28.20 27.17 34.30
N THR A 330 -29.04 26.93 35.29
CA THR A 330 -29.21 25.65 35.99
C THR A 330 -30.37 24.83 35.41
N PHE A 331 -30.37 23.51 35.64
CA PHE A 331 -31.39 22.58 35.16
C PHE A 331 -32.80 22.99 35.62
N GLN A 332 -33.79 22.90 34.71
CA GLN A 332 -35.20 23.06 35.05
C GLN A 332 -35.93 21.75 34.76
N ASP A 333 -36.60 21.19 35.77
CA ASP A 333 -37.54 20.08 35.58
C ASP A 333 -38.87 20.64 35.06
N ARG A 334 -39.31 20.20 33.86
CA ARG A 334 -40.63 20.52 33.31
C ARG A 334 -41.37 19.24 32.93
N PRO A 335 -42.66 19.10 33.29
CA PRO A 335 -43.47 17.98 32.84
C PRO A 335 -43.81 18.15 31.35
N VAL A 336 -43.43 17.16 30.54
CA VAL A 336 -43.82 17.08 29.12
C VAL A 336 -45.00 16.13 29.02
N SER A 337 -46.17 16.65 28.64
CA SER A 337 -47.37 15.85 28.46
C SER A 337 -47.31 15.09 27.14
N SER A 338 -47.33 13.75 27.21
CA SER A 338 -47.55 12.81 26.11
C SER A 338 -46.57 12.93 24.93
N LEU A 339 -45.61 12.01 24.86
CA LEU A 339 -44.90 11.69 23.62
C LEU A 339 -44.50 10.21 23.65
N LYS A 340 -45.06 9.39 22.75
CA LYS A 340 -44.45 8.10 22.39
C LYS A 340 -43.18 8.42 21.63
N TYR A 341 -42.01 8.11 22.17
CA TYR A 341 -40.73 8.27 21.47
C TYR A 341 -40.16 6.89 21.11
N GLY A 342 -39.82 6.71 19.83
CA GLY A 342 -39.02 5.59 19.37
C GLY A 342 -37.54 5.95 19.46
N LYS A 343 -36.76 5.17 20.23
CA LYS A 343 -35.30 5.33 20.27
C LYS A 343 -34.67 4.36 19.27
N LEU A 344 -33.96 4.92 18.30
CA LEU A 344 -33.19 4.17 17.32
C LEU A 344 -31.83 3.79 17.92
N LEU A 345 -31.66 2.54 18.35
CA LEU A 345 -30.40 2.07 18.94
C LEU A 345 -29.62 1.24 17.92
N LYS A 346 -28.32 1.54 17.79
CA LYS A 346 -27.40 0.73 17.00
C LYS A 346 -27.03 -0.52 17.80
N THR A 347 -27.24 -1.69 17.22
CA THR A 347 -26.86 -2.95 17.84
C THR A 347 -25.33 -3.07 17.85
N VAL A 348 -24.78 -3.31 19.04
CA VAL A 348 -23.35 -3.49 19.25
C VAL A 348 -23.13 -4.90 19.75
N VAL A 349 -22.29 -5.68 19.06
CA VAL A 349 -21.96 -7.04 19.46
C VAL A 349 -20.61 -7.04 20.16
N ARG A 350 -20.56 -7.65 21.33
CA ARG A 350 -19.32 -7.84 22.08
C ARG A 350 -18.62 -9.09 21.57
N GLN A 351 -17.38 -8.97 21.12
CA GLN A 351 -16.62 -10.14 20.67
C GLN A 351 -16.22 -11.01 21.87
N SER A 352 -16.49 -12.31 21.79
CA SER A 352 -16.18 -13.27 22.87
C SER A 352 -14.68 -13.45 23.14
N LYS A 353 -13.83 -13.18 22.14
CA LYS A 353 -12.37 -13.29 22.26
C LYS A 353 -11.69 -12.01 22.77
N ASN A 354 -12.36 -10.86 22.70
CA ASN A 354 -11.81 -9.56 23.10
C ASN A 354 -12.85 -8.75 23.89
N PRO A 355 -12.84 -8.81 25.24
CA PRO A 355 -13.93 -8.29 26.07
C PRO A 355 -14.11 -6.77 26.01
N TYR A 356 -13.16 -6.04 25.43
CA TYR A 356 -13.21 -4.57 25.31
C TYR A 356 -13.53 -4.08 23.88
N LEU A 357 -13.60 -4.99 22.90
CA LEU A 357 -13.93 -4.61 21.53
C LEU A 357 -15.44 -4.73 21.32
N LEU A 358 -16.03 -3.59 20.95
CA LEU A 358 -17.44 -3.44 20.62
C LEU A 358 -17.55 -3.21 19.11
N GLU A 359 -18.18 -4.15 18.39
CA GLU A 359 -18.37 -4.04 16.95
C GLU A 359 -19.76 -3.49 16.63
N TYR A 360 -19.76 -2.43 15.81
CA TYR A 360 -20.98 -1.85 15.28
C TYR A 360 -21.42 -2.62 14.03
N LYS A 361 -22.57 -3.29 14.09
CA LYS A 361 -23.19 -3.85 12.88
C LYS A 361 -23.83 -2.72 12.09
N LYS A 362 -23.32 -2.45 10.89
CA LYS A 362 -23.91 -1.48 9.97
C LYS A 362 -25.13 -2.12 9.30
N GLY A 363 -26.33 -1.70 9.68
CA GLY A 363 -27.60 -2.10 9.05
C GLY A 363 -28.66 -2.64 10.01
N ASP A 364 -28.26 -3.20 11.16
CA ASP A 364 -29.20 -3.70 12.17
C ASP A 364 -29.57 -2.58 13.16
N VAL A 365 -30.83 -2.18 13.12
CA VAL A 365 -31.37 -1.11 13.95
C VAL A 365 -32.58 -1.63 14.71
N MET A 366 -32.51 -1.63 16.04
CA MET A 366 -33.67 -1.95 16.88
C MET A 366 -34.35 -0.65 17.36
N GLY A 367 -35.66 -0.57 17.16
CA GLY A 367 -36.50 0.48 17.72
C GLY A 367 -37.08 0.03 19.06
N LEU A 368 -36.75 0.74 20.14
CA LEU A 368 -37.43 0.58 21.44
C LEU A 368 -38.47 1.67 21.59
N LEU A 369 -39.74 1.27 21.78
CA LEU A 369 -40.77 2.13 22.35
C LEU A 369 -40.73 1.98 23.87
N SER A 370 -40.55 3.08 24.59
CA SER A 370 -40.65 3.12 26.05
C SER A 370 -41.54 4.27 26.48
N GLU A 371 -42.34 4.06 27.53
CA GLU A 371 -43.18 5.08 28.18
C GLU A 371 -42.46 5.83 29.32
N GLU A 372 -41.16 5.60 29.51
CA GLU A 372 -40.39 6.22 30.60
C GLU A 372 -40.03 7.70 30.34
N LYS A 373 -40.03 8.50 31.42
CA LYS A 373 -39.76 9.95 31.40
C LYS A 373 -38.28 10.26 31.13
N ILE A 374 -38.00 11.12 30.15
CA ILE A 374 -36.63 11.55 29.77
C ILE A 374 -36.34 12.98 30.29
N ARG A 375 -35.12 13.22 30.78
CA ARG A 375 -34.59 14.57 31.07
C ARG A 375 -33.73 15.06 29.91
N LEU A 376 -34.02 16.26 29.40
CA LEU A 376 -33.34 16.90 28.26
C LEU A 376 -32.45 18.06 28.70
N LYS A 377 -31.43 18.38 27.90
CA LYS A 377 -30.54 19.55 28.08
C LYS A 377 -30.59 20.44 26.83
N GLY A 378 -31.09 21.67 27.00
CA GLY A 378 -31.19 22.74 25.99
C GLY A 378 -32.36 23.68 26.32
N ASN A 379 -32.33 25.00 26.11
CA ASN A 379 -31.37 25.85 25.39
C ASN A 379 -30.27 26.43 26.28
#